data_AF-A0A521I6F9-F1
#
_entry.id   AF-A0A521I6F9-F1
#
_cell.length_a   1.000
_cell.length_b   1.000
_cell.length_c   1.000
_cell.angle_alpha   90.00
_cell.angle_beta   90.00
_cell.angle_gamma   90.00
#
_symmetry.space_group_name_H-M   'P 1'
#
loop_
_entity.id
_entity.type
_entity.pdbx_description
1 polymer ?
#
loop_
_entity_poly.entity_id
_entity_poly.type
_entity_poly.pdbx_seq_one_letter_code
_entity_poly.pdbx_strand_id
1 'polypeptide(L)'
;MESTKEYSPLVVILKTAIVHTVTYFVIGLLALTFLNYAAKYADPIVAGLMRQTSDPWVAAGPLLQVTRGILFGVVIYLLRDIVLARKRGWLILWIVLVIVGILSPFGPSPGSIEGIIYTILPTWFHFVGLPEVLLQSFLLSFLTFYWVNHPERKILNWAFAIAFVVVVVFGALGLLAGLGILQTPT
;
A
#
# COMPACT_ATOMS: atom_id res chain seq x y z
N MET A 1 15.92 3.87 -33.41
CA MET A 1 16.21 3.25 -32.10
C MET A 1 15.86 4.25 -31.04
N GLU A 2 14.74 4.04 -30.33
CA GLU A 2 14.36 4.88 -29.20
C GLU A 2 15.39 4.63 -28.10
N SER A 3 16.06 5.69 -27.63
CA SER A 3 17.06 5.62 -26.56
C SER A 3 16.43 4.94 -25.34
N THR A 4 16.85 3.70 -25.03
CA THR A 4 16.39 2.99 -23.83
C THR A 4 16.88 3.75 -22.60
N LYS A 5 15.97 4.53 -22.00
CA LYS A 5 16.25 5.24 -20.74
C LYS A 5 16.71 4.22 -19.71
N GLU A 6 17.95 4.36 -19.23
CA GLU A 6 18.47 3.48 -18.20
C GLU A 6 17.82 3.80 -16.86
N TYR A 7 17.36 2.78 -16.16
CA TYR A 7 16.80 2.90 -14.82
C TYR A 7 17.75 2.24 -13.82
N SER A 8 18.12 2.98 -12.77
CA SER A 8 18.87 2.41 -11.66
C SER A 8 17.95 1.52 -10.80
N PRO A 9 18.27 0.23 -10.58
CA PRO A 9 17.45 -0.64 -9.74
C PRO A 9 17.24 -0.10 -8.34
N LEU A 10 18.31 0.39 -7.71
CA LEU A 10 18.24 0.94 -6.34
C LEU A 10 17.27 2.14 -6.27
N VAL A 11 17.33 3.04 -7.24
CA VAL A 11 16.45 4.22 -7.28
C VAL A 11 14.99 3.81 -7.45
N VAL A 12 14.70 2.86 -8.35
CA VAL A 12 13.33 2.36 -8.57
C VAL A 12 12.80 1.70 -7.31
N ILE A 13 13.58 0.81 -6.68
CA ILE A 13 13.17 0.07 -5.49
C ILE A 13 12.90 1.02 -4.33
N LEU A 14 13.82 1.95 -4.04
CA LEU A 14 13.67 2.89 -2.92
C LEU A 14 12.48 3.83 -3.12
N LYS A 15 12.32 4.42 -4.31
CA LYS A 15 11.19 5.30 -4.60
C LYS A 15 9.86 4.55 -4.51
N THR A 16 9.80 3.32 -5.01
CA THR A 16 8.60 2.48 -4.89
C THR A 16 8.29 2.17 -3.43
N ALA A 17 9.30 1.81 -2.63
CA ALA A 17 9.12 1.50 -1.22
C ALA A 17 8.55 2.70 -0.44
N ILE A 18 9.08 3.89 -0.72
CA ILE A 18 8.61 5.15 -0.14
C ILE A 18 7.16 5.42 -0.57
N VAL A 19 6.87 5.39 -1.87
CA VAL A 19 5.53 5.66 -2.40
C VAL A 19 4.51 4.67 -1.82
N HIS A 20 4.83 3.38 -1.81
CA HIS A 20 3.96 2.34 -1.26
C HIS A 20 3.65 2.60 0.21
N THR A 21 4.68 2.86 1.01
CA THR A 21 4.55 3.08 2.46
C THR A 21 3.70 4.33 2.76
N VAL A 22 3.97 5.44 2.06
CA VAL A 22 3.25 6.70 2.26
C VAL A 22 1.80 6.58 1.81
N THR A 23 1.56 6.04 0.62
CA THR A 23 0.20 5.88 0.10
C THR A 23 -0.62 4.90 0.92
N TYR A 24 -0.02 3.77 1.34
CA TYR A 24 -0.68 2.83 2.25
C TYR A 24 -1.10 3.51 3.55
N PHE A 25 -0.20 4.26 4.19
CA PHE A 25 -0.52 4.93 5.46
C PHE A 25 -1.64 5.95 5.30
N VAL A 26 -1.52 6.83 4.30
CA VAL A 26 -2.50 7.91 4.09
C VAL A 26 -3.86 7.33 3.72
N ILE A 27 -3.91 6.43 2.73
CA ILE A 27 -5.18 5.83 2.27
C ILE A 27 -5.78 4.94 3.35
N GLY A 28 -4.96 4.17 4.08
CA GLY A 28 -5.41 3.35 5.20
C GLY A 28 -5.99 4.17 6.35
N LEU A 29 -5.38 5.31 6.70
CA LEU A 29 -5.90 6.21 7.74
C LEU A 29 -7.25 6.83 7.32
N LEU A 30 -7.39 7.22 6.05
CA LEU A 30 -8.64 7.71 5.51
C LEU A 30 -9.70 6.60 5.49
N ALA A 31 -9.36 5.39 5.07
CA ALA A 31 -10.28 4.26 5.07
C ALA A 31 -10.72 3.84 6.47
N LEU A 32 -9.78 3.79 7.43
CA LEU A 32 -10.05 3.52 8.84
C LEU A 32 -11.16 4.43 9.39
N THR A 33 -11.10 5.72 9.03
CA THR A 33 -12.05 6.74 9.47
C THR A 33 -13.34 6.72 8.66
N PHE A 34 -13.29 6.87 7.33
CA PHE A 34 -14.48 6.96 6.47
C PHE A 34 -15.27 5.66 6.34
N LEU A 35 -14.60 4.51 6.41
CA LEU A 35 -15.25 3.20 6.31
C LEU A 35 -15.57 2.61 7.68
N ASN A 36 -15.22 3.28 8.78
CA ASN A 36 -15.47 2.82 10.14
C ASN A 36 -14.98 1.37 10.38
N TYR A 37 -13.68 1.14 10.16
CA TYR A 37 -13.10 -0.20 10.32
C TYR A 37 -13.10 -0.70 11.76
N ALA A 38 -13.06 0.19 12.75
CA ALA A 38 -13.17 -0.21 14.15
C ALA A 38 -14.47 -1.00 14.41
N ALA A 39 -15.62 -0.48 13.95
CA ALA A 39 -16.90 -1.19 14.09
C ALA A 39 -16.97 -2.46 13.22
N LYS A 40 -16.43 -2.41 12.00
CA LYS A 40 -16.47 -3.56 11.07
C LYS A 40 -15.59 -4.72 11.52
N TYR A 41 -14.44 -4.42 12.12
CA TYR A 41 -13.52 -5.46 12.62
C TYR A 41 -14.02 -6.04 13.94
N ALA A 42 -14.95 -5.37 14.64
CA ALA A 42 -15.63 -5.90 15.81
C ALA A 42 -16.77 -6.89 15.46
N ASP A 43 -17.15 -7.02 14.19
CA ASP A 43 -18.07 -8.07 13.75
C ASP A 43 -17.51 -9.46 14.13
N PRO A 44 -18.30 -10.36 14.76
CA PRO A 44 -17.78 -11.62 15.28
C PRO A 44 -17.09 -12.52 14.25
N ILE A 45 -17.56 -12.51 12.99
CA ILE A 45 -16.97 -13.32 11.92
C ILE A 45 -15.68 -12.66 11.44
N VAL A 46 -15.69 -11.33 11.25
CA VAL A 46 -14.52 -10.58 10.80
C VAL A 46 -13.42 -10.58 11.87
N ALA A 47 -13.76 -10.49 13.15
CA ALA A 47 -12.84 -10.55 14.27
C ALA A 47 -12.09 -11.90 14.38
N GLY A 48 -12.65 -12.97 13.81
CA GLY A 48 -11.97 -14.26 13.69
C GLY A 48 -10.81 -14.28 12.69
N LEU A 49 -10.76 -13.29 11.79
CA LEU A 49 -9.70 -13.13 10.77
C LEU A 49 -8.82 -11.90 11.02
N MET A 50 -9.43 -10.77 11.38
CA MET A 50 -8.80 -9.46 11.46
C MET A 50 -8.47 -9.09 12.91
N ARG A 51 -7.27 -8.54 13.12
CA ARG A 51 -6.92 -7.88 14.38
C ARG A 51 -7.73 -6.60 14.56
N GLN A 52 -8.05 -6.25 15.81
CA GLN A 52 -8.70 -4.99 16.13
C GLN A 52 -7.81 -3.80 15.78
N THR A 53 -8.41 -2.66 15.45
CA THR A 53 -7.66 -1.46 15.02
C THR A 53 -6.79 -0.87 16.12
N SER A 54 -7.06 -1.22 17.38
CA SER A 54 -6.25 -0.88 18.56
C SER A 54 -5.09 -1.85 18.83
N ASP A 55 -4.97 -2.95 18.08
CA ASP A 55 -3.89 -3.93 18.27
C ASP A 55 -2.53 -3.28 17.91
N PRO A 56 -1.48 -3.44 18.74
CA PRO A 56 -0.17 -2.85 18.49
C PRO A 56 0.43 -3.25 17.14
N TRP A 57 0.14 -4.45 16.65
CA TRP A 57 0.59 -4.90 15.33
C TRP A 57 -0.12 -4.20 14.18
N VAL A 58 -1.37 -3.78 14.38
CA VAL A 58 -2.07 -2.95 13.41
C VAL A 58 -1.45 -1.55 13.38
N ALA A 59 -1.13 -0.98 14.55
CA ALA A 59 -0.40 0.29 14.64
C ALA A 59 1.02 0.23 14.01
N ALA A 60 1.70 -0.91 14.12
CA ALA A 60 2.99 -1.16 13.45
C ALA A 60 2.89 -1.43 11.95
N GLY A 61 1.67 -1.64 11.43
CA GLY A 61 1.41 -1.95 10.02
C GLY A 61 2.19 -1.11 9.00
N PRO A 62 2.33 0.23 9.17
CA PRO A 62 3.09 1.09 8.27
C PRO A 62 4.58 0.74 8.17
N LEU A 63 5.21 0.27 9.27
CA LEU A 63 6.63 -0.08 9.29
C LEU A 63 6.92 -1.30 8.41
N LEU A 64 6.00 -2.27 8.42
CA LEU A 64 6.11 -3.48 7.59
C LEU A 64 5.80 -3.21 6.11
N GLN A 65 5.20 -2.07 5.78
CA GLN A 65 4.96 -1.71 4.38
C GLN A 65 6.24 -1.38 3.62
N VAL A 66 7.30 -0.98 4.31
CA VAL A 66 8.60 -0.74 3.65
C VAL A 66 9.05 -2.02 2.94
N THR A 67 8.94 -3.16 3.62
CA THR A 67 9.27 -4.48 3.05
C THR A 67 8.38 -4.80 1.83
N ARG A 68 7.07 -4.60 1.93
CA ARG A 68 6.15 -4.83 0.80
C ARG A 68 6.44 -3.91 -0.38
N GLY A 69 6.76 -2.64 -0.10
CA GLY A 69 7.10 -1.65 -1.10
C GLY A 69 8.42 -1.97 -1.83
N ILE A 70 9.40 -2.56 -1.13
CA ILE A 70 10.63 -3.08 -1.75
C ILE A 70 10.28 -4.20 -2.75
N LEU A 71 9.43 -5.15 -2.35
CA LEU A 71 9.00 -6.25 -3.23
C LEU A 71 8.29 -5.73 -4.49
N PHE A 72 7.39 -4.76 -4.35
CA PHE A 72 6.80 -4.08 -5.51
C PHE A 72 7.86 -3.41 -6.38
N GLY A 73 8.83 -2.73 -5.77
CA GLY A 73 9.93 -2.06 -6.48
C GLY A 73 10.78 -3.01 -7.31
N VAL A 74 11.05 -4.22 -6.80
CA VAL A 74 11.75 -5.28 -7.53
C VAL A 74 10.97 -5.67 -8.79
N VAL A 75 9.67 -5.93 -8.65
CA VAL A 75 8.80 -6.30 -9.80
C VAL A 75 8.73 -5.16 -10.82
N ILE A 76 8.58 -3.91 -10.37
CA ILE A 76 8.54 -2.73 -11.26
C ILE A 76 9.86 -2.58 -12.02
N TYR A 77 11.00 -2.81 -11.36
CA TYR A 77 12.30 -2.78 -12.04
C TYR A 77 12.47 -3.89 -13.08
N LEU A 78 12.02 -5.12 -12.76
CA LEU A 78 12.03 -6.23 -13.72
C LEU A 78 11.16 -5.92 -14.95
N LEU A 79 10.05 -5.20 -14.75
CA LEU A 79 9.12 -4.80 -15.81
C LEU A 79 9.35 -3.38 -16.35
N ARG A 80 10.51 -2.75 -16.08
CA ARG A 80 10.77 -1.33 -16.34
C ARG A 80 10.53 -0.89 -17.79
N ASP A 81 10.80 -1.75 -18.77
CA ASP A 81 10.62 -1.41 -20.19
C ASP A 81 9.14 -1.38 -20.61
N ILE A 82 8.28 -2.05 -19.84
CA ILE A 82 6.83 -2.05 -20.05
C ILE A 82 6.19 -0.95 -19.19
N VAL A 83 6.60 -0.86 -17.93
CA VAL A 83 5.94 -0.05 -16.90
C VAL A 83 6.49 1.37 -16.85
N LEU A 84 7.80 1.57 -16.96
CA LEU A 84 8.44 2.88 -16.79
C LEU A 84 8.76 3.55 -18.13
N ALA A 85 9.23 2.81 -19.13
CA ALA A 85 9.63 3.38 -20.42
C ALA A 85 8.45 3.82 -21.31
N ARG A 86 7.26 3.24 -21.14
CA ARG A 86 6.08 3.56 -21.95
C ARG A 86 5.28 4.69 -21.34
N LYS A 87 4.75 5.61 -22.18
CA LYS A 87 3.93 6.76 -21.76
C LYS A 87 2.73 6.39 -20.85
N ARG A 88 2.14 5.21 -21.04
CA ARG A 88 1.01 4.68 -20.25
C ARG A 88 1.37 3.40 -19.47
N GLY A 89 2.65 3.16 -19.21
CA GLY A 89 3.09 1.95 -18.52
C GLY A 89 2.57 1.83 -17.08
N TRP A 90 2.29 2.96 -16.42
CA TRP A 90 1.57 2.99 -15.13
C TRP A 90 0.15 2.40 -15.21
N LEU A 91 -0.56 2.55 -16.34
CA LEU A 91 -1.89 1.97 -16.48
C LEU A 91 -1.79 0.44 -16.59
N ILE A 92 -0.78 -0.04 -17.31
CA ILE A 92 -0.48 -1.48 -17.41
C ILE A 92 -0.18 -2.05 -16.03
N LEU A 93 0.70 -1.39 -15.26
CA LEU A 93 1.02 -1.81 -13.89
C LEU A 93 -0.22 -1.81 -13.00
N TRP A 94 -1.06 -0.77 -13.06
CA TRP A 94 -2.27 -0.71 -12.25
C TRP A 94 -3.23 -1.85 -12.58
N ILE A 95 -3.47 -2.14 -13.87
CA ILE A 95 -4.29 -3.28 -14.29
C ILE A 95 -3.71 -4.59 -13.76
N VAL A 96 -2.39 -4.79 -13.84
CA VAL A 96 -1.74 -6.00 -13.28
C VAL A 96 -1.98 -6.10 -11.77
N LEU A 97 -1.82 -5.01 -11.03
CA LEU A 97 -2.07 -4.98 -9.58
C LEU A 97 -3.54 -5.28 -9.26
N VAL A 98 -4.49 -4.75 -10.03
CA VAL A 98 -5.92 -5.01 -9.83
C VAL A 98 -6.26 -6.46 -10.15
N ILE A 99 -5.90 -6.96 -11.33
CA ILE A 99 -6.30 -8.29 -11.78
C ILE A 99 -5.58 -9.38 -10.98
N VAL A 100 -4.25 -9.30 -10.85
CA VAL A 100 -3.44 -10.35 -10.22
C VAL A 100 -3.33 -10.16 -8.71
N GLY A 101 -3.24 -8.91 -8.25
CA GLY A 101 -3.01 -8.61 -6.84
C GLY A 101 -4.27 -8.51 -5.98
N ILE A 102 -5.40 -8.06 -6.56
CA ILE A 102 -6.63 -7.79 -5.81
C ILE A 102 -7.72 -8.83 -6.14
N LEU A 103 -8.04 -9.01 -7.42
CA LEU A 103 -9.17 -9.86 -7.83
C LEU A 103 -8.80 -11.36 -7.90
N SER A 104 -7.58 -11.67 -8.34
CA SER A 104 -7.10 -13.05 -8.58
C SER A 104 -5.80 -13.43 -7.83
N PRO A 105 -5.57 -13.02 -6.57
CA PRO A 105 -4.47 -13.55 -5.79
C PRO A 105 -4.64 -15.05 -5.55
N PHE A 106 -3.51 -15.76 -5.38
CA PHE A 106 -3.51 -17.20 -5.12
C PHE A 106 -4.12 -17.60 -3.75
N GLY A 107 -4.27 -16.65 -2.83
CA GLY A 107 -4.87 -16.88 -1.51
C GLY A 107 -6.28 -16.29 -1.40
N PRO A 108 -7.16 -16.84 -0.54
CA PRO A 108 -8.52 -16.35 -0.35
C PRO A 108 -8.55 -15.06 0.49
N SER A 109 -8.14 -13.94 -0.12
CA SER A 109 -8.16 -12.62 0.51
C SER A 109 -9.53 -11.94 0.40
N PRO A 110 -9.93 -11.10 1.37
CA PRO A 110 -11.12 -10.25 1.23
C PRO A 110 -11.07 -9.43 -0.07
N GLY A 111 -12.20 -9.40 -0.80
CA GLY A 111 -12.32 -8.73 -2.09
C GLY A 111 -11.83 -9.50 -3.32
N SER A 112 -11.19 -10.67 -3.17
CA SER A 112 -10.85 -11.54 -4.30
C SER A 112 -11.97 -12.54 -4.63
N ILE A 113 -11.89 -13.11 -5.84
CA ILE A 113 -12.78 -14.20 -6.28
C ILE A 113 -12.65 -15.39 -5.32
N GLU A 114 -11.41 -15.80 -5.02
CA GLU A 114 -11.13 -16.90 -4.09
C GLU A 114 -11.66 -16.59 -2.68
N GLY A 115 -11.57 -15.34 -2.23
CA GLY A 115 -12.15 -14.92 -0.96
C GLY A 115 -13.66 -15.14 -0.90
N ILE A 116 -14.37 -14.76 -1.96
CA ILE A 116 -15.83 -14.93 -2.06
C ILE A 116 -16.22 -16.42 -2.08
N ILE A 117 -15.40 -17.27 -2.71
CA ILE A 117 -15.69 -18.70 -2.85
C ILE A 117 -15.41 -19.46 -1.55
N TYR A 118 -14.27 -19.19 -0.89
CA TYR A 118 -13.72 -20.08 0.15
C TYR A 118 -13.86 -19.56 1.57
N THR A 119 -14.26 -18.31 1.79
CA THR A 119 -14.37 -17.75 3.14
C THR A 119 -15.81 -17.64 3.60
N ILE A 120 -16.01 -17.69 4.92
CA ILE A 120 -17.31 -17.44 5.56
C ILE A 120 -17.55 -15.94 5.81
N LEU A 121 -16.70 -15.08 5.27
CA LEU A 121 -16.77 -13.64 5.53
C LEU A 121 -18.08 -13.07 4.97
N PRO A 122 -18.66 -12.05 5.64
CA PRO A 122 -19.84 -11.39 5.11
C PRO A 122 -19.57 -10.79 3.72
N THR A 123 -20.53 -10.90 2.81
CA THR A 123 -20.39 -10.40 1.43
C THR A 123 -20.00 -8.92 1.38
N TRP A 124 -20.56 -8.10 2.28
CA TRP A 124 -20.23 -6.67 2.38
C TRP A 124 -18.74 -6.43 2.67
N PHE A 125 -18.07 -7.33 3.39
CA PHE A 125 -16.66 -7.19 3.75
C PHE A 125 -15.74 -7.37 2.55
N HIS A 126 -16.18 -8.13 1.53
CA HIS A 126 -15.45 -8.24 0.26
C HIS A 126 -15.46 -6.93 -0.52
N PHE A 127 -16.52 -6.13 -0.43
CA PHE A 127 -16.68 -4.93 -1.27
C PHE A 127 -16.27 -3.64 -0.58
N VAL A 128 -16.43 -3.55 0.74
CA VAL A 128 -16.24 -2.28 1.46
C VAL A 128 -14.81 -1.76 1.41
N GLY A 129 -13.82 -2.67 1.40
CA GLY A 129 -12.40 -2.31 1.31
C GLY A 129 -11.89 -2.10 -0.12
N LEU A 130 -12.67 -2.46 -1.16
CA LEU A 130 -12.22 -2.33 -2.54
C LEU A 130 -11.86 -0.89 -2.95
N PRO A 131 -12.65 0.15 -2.60
CA PRO A 131 -12.27 1.53 -2.92
C PRO A 131 -10.90 1.91 -2.39
N GLU A 132 -10.56 1.46 -1.18
CA GLU A 132 -9.25 1.70 -0.55
C GLU A 132 -8.11 1.05 -1.35
N VAL A 133 -8.20 -0.25 -1.60
CA VAL A 133 -7.10 -1.00 -2.25
C VAL A 133 -6.96 -0.65 -3.74
N LEU A 134 -8.06 -0.32 -4.42
CA LEU A 134 -8.03 0.16 -5.80
C LEU A 134 -7.36 1.54 -5.90
N LEU A 135 -7.69 2.45 -4.98
CA LEU A 135 -7.06 3.77 -4.92
C LEU A 135 -5.59 3.69 -4.53
N GLN A 136 -5.25 2.89 -3.53
CA GLN A 136 -3.86 2.73 -3.08
C GLN A 136 -2.98 2.12 -4.18
N SER A 137 -3.45 1.07 -4.86
CA SER A 137 -2.71 0.46 -5.98
C SER A 137 -2.58 1.39 -7.19
N PHE A 138 -3.61 2.21 -7.46
CA PHE A 138 -3.55 3.26 -8.48
C PHE A 138 -2.46 4.28 -8.15
N LEU A 139 -2.45 4.81 -6.93
CA LEU A 139 -1.47 5.78 -6.48
C LEU A 139 -0.06 5.20 -6.48
N LEU A 140 0.12 3.97 -6.01
CA LEU A 140 1.39 3.25 -6.09
C LEU A 140 1.92 3.24 -7.52
N SER A 141 1.08 2.81 -8.46
CA SER A 141 1.46 2.70 -9.86
C SER A 141 1.80 4.06 -10.48
N PHE A 142 0.88 5.03 -10.36
CA PHE A 142 1.01 6.33 -10.99
C PHE A 142 2.14 7.17 -10.40
N LEU A 143 2.23 7.26 -9.06
CA LEU A 143 3.23 8.10 -8.39
C LEU A 143 4.64 7.52 -8.54
N THR A 144 4.80 6.20 -8.48
CA THR A 144 6.10 5.56 -8.74
C THR A 144 6.56 5.84 -10.16
N PHE A 145 5.68 5.60 -11.15
CA PHE A 145 5.96 5.90 -12.54
C PHE A 145 6.36 7.37 -12.73
N TYR A 146 5.57 8.29 -12.18
CA TYR A 146 5.78 9.71 -12.35
C TYR A 146 7.09 10.17 -11.70
N TRP A 147 7.34 9.76 -10.46
CA TRP A 147 8.49 10.22 -9.68
C TRP A 147 9.81 9.58 -10.13
N VAL A 148 9.82 8.33 -10.60
CA VAL A 148 11.00 7.73 -11.21
C VAL A 148 11.31 8.43 -12.54
N ASN A 149 10.30 8.77 -13.33
CA ASN A 149 10.52 9.36 -14.64
C ASN A 149 10.88 10.85 -14.62
N HIS A 150 10.58 11.57 -13.55
CA HIS A 150 10.85 13.00 -13.39
C HIS A 150 11.77 13.29 -12.19
N PRO A 151 13.04 12.80 -12.20
CA PRO A 151 13.98 12.98 -11.08
C PRO A 151 14.36 14.45 -10.83
N GLU A 152 14.20 15.33 -11.82
CA GLU A 152 14.48 16.77 -11.74
C GLU A 152 13.55 17.53 -10.79
N ARG A 153 12.39 16.94 -10.47
CA ARG A 153 11.37 17.54 -9.59
C ARG A 153 11.79 17.42 -8.12
N LYS A 154 12.69 18.30 -7.67
CA LYS A 154 13.20 18.35 -6.28
C LYS A 154 12.08 18.42 -5.23
N ILE A 155 10.96 19.08 -5.54
CA ILE A 155 9.80 19.17 -4.64
C ILE A 155 9.24 17.77 -4.34
N LEU A 156 9.13 16.89 -5.34
CA LEU A 156 8.64 15.51 -5.10
C LEU A 156 9.62 14.72 -4.25
N ASN A 157 10.93 14.91 -4.45
CA ASN A 157 11.94 14.25 -3.63
C ASN A 157 11.77 14.59 -2.15
N TRP A 158 11.67 15.89 -1.83
CA TRP A 158 11.48 16.35 -0.47
C TRP A 158 10.11 15.97 0.10
N ALA A 159 9.04 16.13 -0.68
CA ALA A 159 7.68 15.81 -0.24
C ALA A 159 7.56 14.33 0.17
N PHE A 160 8.01 13.40 -0.67
CA PHE A 160 7.96 11.98 -0.35
C PHE A 160 8.95 11.58 0.74
N ALA A 161 10.14 12.18 0.80
CA ALA A 161 11.09 11.90 1.88
C ALA A 161 10.55 12.34 3.25
N ILE A 162 10.00 13.56 3.33
CA ILE A 162 9.41 14.09 4.57
C ILE A 162 8.18 13.24 4.95
N ALA A 163 7.27 12.99 4.00
CA ALA A 163 6.10 12.15 4.26
C ALA A 163 6.51 10.75 4.75
N PHE A 164 7.55 10.15 4.16
CA PHE A 164 8.05 8.85 4.59
C PHE A 164 8.58 8.86 6.03
N VAL A 165 9.43 9.84 6.37
CA VAL A 165 9.96 9.98 7.73
C VAL A 165 8.81 10.16 8.73
N VAL A 166 7.84 11.02 8.40
CA VAL A 166 6.65 11.24 9.21
C VAL A 166 5.90 9.93 9.43
N VAL A 167 5.61 9.16 8.37
CA VAL A 167 4.91 7.87 8.46
C VAL A 167 5.66 6.86 9.32
N VAL A 168 6.98 6.76 9.16
CA VAL A 168 7.82 5.86 9.98
C VAL A 168 7.79 6.27 11.45
N VAL A 169 7.91 7.57 11.75
CA VAL A 169 7.83 8.09 13.11
C VAL A 169 6.44 7.81 13.71
N PHE A 170 5.36 8.09 12.99
CA PHE A 170 4.01 7.80 13.47
C PHE A 170 3.77 6.30 13.69
N GLY A 171 4.25 5.43 12.79
CA GLY A 171 4.17 3.98 12.96
C GLY A 171 4.95 3.49 14.19
N ALA A 172 6.15 4.03 14.42
CA ALA A 172 6.95 3.70 15.60
C ALA A 172 6.29 4.19 16.90
N LEU A 173 5.80 5.44 16.93
CA LEU A 173 5.08 5.99 18.07
C LEU A 173 3.79 5.20 18.37
N GLY A 174 3.04 4.83 17.33
CA GLY A 174 1.83 4.01 17.46
C GLY A 174 2.12 2.63 18.04
N LEU A 175 3.20 1.97 17.60
CA LEU A 175 3.64 0.70 18.18
C LEU A 175 4.06 0.86 19.65
N LEU A 176 4.87 1.86 19.99
CA LEU A 176 5.31 2.09 21.37
C LEU A 176 4.13 2.42 22.31
N ALA A 177 3.15 3.20 21.83
CA ALA A 177 1.92 3.46 22.56
C ALA A 177 1.08 2.20 22.75
N GLY A 178 0.89 1.40 21.69
CA GLY A 178 0.15 0.14 21.75
C GLY A 178 0.77 -0.89 22.70
N LEU A 179 2.10 -0.91 22.82
CA LEU A 179 2.82 -1.75 23.77
C LEU A 179 2.83 -1.20 25.22
N GLY A 180 2.24 -0.03 25.46
CA GLY A 180 2.21 0.61 26.78
C GLY A 180 3.55 1.22 27.22
N ILE A 181 4.53 1.34 26.31
CA ILE A 181 5.84 1.95 26.57
C ILE A 181 5.73 3.48 26.58
N LEU A 182 4.91 4.02 25.68
CA LEU A 182 4.65 5.45 25.59
C LEU A 182 3.29 5.76 26.22
N GLN A 183 3.27 6.63 27.23
CA GLN A 183 2.02 7.10 27.84
C GLN A 183 1.28 8.01 26.86
N THR A 184 0.07 7.62 26.50
CA THR A 184 -0.84 8.46 25.71
C THR A 184 -1.72 9.30 26.64
N PRO A 185 -1.97 10.58 26.34
CA PRO A 185 -2.94 11.36 27.09
C PRO A 185 -4.30 10.64 27.10
N THR A 186 -4.87 10.46 28.29
CA THR A 186 -6.21 9.92 28.50
C THR A 186 -7.29 10.92 28.13
#